data_AF-A0A370L136-F1
#
_entry.id   AF-A0A370L136-F1
#
_cell.length_a   1.000
_cell.length_b   1.000
_cell.length_c   1.000
_cell.angle_alpha   90.00
_cell.angle_beta   90.00
_cell.angle_gamma   90.00
#
_symmetry.space_group_name_H-M   'P 1'
#
loop_
_entity.id
_entity.type
_entity.pdbx_description
1 polymer ?
#
loop_
_entity_poly.entity_id
_entity_poly.type
_entity_poly.pdbx_seq_one_letter_code
_entity_poly.pdbx_strand_id
1 'polypeptide(L)'
;MNPSMNMRLIEMCLLIIATVVGIANYKGLSQLLQDDWSHKVYAVIIAIAVAAMTFAFWHGAFKTAPLLERFVDRLRAWVITFLACLFLIAFSAYWSVISLGGQEAVRYGYANVVATGEKALAEAEASGSDQEGPRTSLVGLEGDVRATATCEVNRGCLTGSAGPLGVGSTLHIVADTVKAQITALDAAVAARRAVHAEGKACLEKTRSAVAPSTPADERGPRLAAGIDCLNASIAALRGGGVRQSIAQALRSLTEIALPVTIKTQRQKQAATNALASYKTKADAIAARLEQAGPGKAFEPVPMPPASAAIAVIANWQAIIPAWATALALDLAPLLLLAYAAAITASRRGTPEGDLLTITVGDLLSAQQASDRLEGRTAPRTIALHRIGAGNTFGPREDGTVMDRGR
;
A
#
# COMPACT_ATOMS: atom_id res chain seq x y z
N MET A 1 22.08 8.78 -45.66
CA MET A 1 22.31 9.00 -44.21
C MET A 1 23.24 7.91 -43.71
N ASN A 2 24.40 8.28 -43.17
CA ASN A 2 25.51 7.34 -42.87
C ASN A 2 25.13 6.37 -41.72
N PRO A 3 25.26 5.04 -41.88
CA PRO A 3 24.94 4.07 -40.82
C PRO A 3 25.80 4.26 -39.55
N SER A 4 27.00 4.80 -39.70
CA SER A 4 27.89 5.17 -38.58
C SER A 4 27.37 6.33 -37.72
N MET A 5 26.58 7.24 -38.31
CA MET A 5 26.03 8.41 -37.61
C MET A 5 24.86 8.02 -36.70
N ASN A 6 24.07 7.02 -37.11
CA ASN A 6 22.96 6.49 -36.31
C ASN A 6 23.45 5.71 -35.09
N MET A 7 24.55 4.95 -35.20
CA MET A 7 25.10 4.18 -34.07
C MET A 7 25.62 5.10 -32.96
N ARG A 8 26.36 6.16 -33.32
CA ARG A 8 26.86 7.14 -32.33
C ARG A 8 25.73 7.86 -31.60
N LEU A 9 24.63 8.17 -32.30
CA LEU A 9 23.47 8.81 -31.67
C LEU A 9 22.81 7.86 -30.65
N ILE A 10 22.67 6.57 -30.99
CA ILE A 10 22.15 5.54 -30.09
C ILE A 10 23.06 5.38 -28.87
N GLU A 11 24.37 5.30 -29.07
CA GLU A 11 25.36 5.23 -27.98
C GLU A 11 25.24 6.42 -27.02
N MET A 12 25.09 7.65 -27.54
CA MET A 12 24.87 8.83 -26.71
C MET A 12 23.55 8.75 -25.94
N CYS A 13 22.46 8.33 -26.58
CA CYS A 13 21.17 8.13 -25.91
C CYS A 13 21.25 7.07 -24.80
N LEU A 14 21.91 5.94 -25.06
CA LEU A 14 22.13 4.88 -24.07
C LEU A 14 22.97 5.36 -22.90
N LEU A 15 24.01 6.17 -23.15
CA LEU A 15 24.83 6.77 -22.09
C LEU A 15 23.99 7.68 -21.20
N ILE A 16 23.13 8.53 -21.79
CA ILE A 16 22.23 9.42 -21.05
C ILE A 16 21.24 8.59 -20.20
N ILE A 17 20.59 7.60 -20.79
CA ILE A 17 19.63 6.73 -20.08
C ILE A 17 20.33 6.01 -18.93
N ALA A 18 21.50 5.39 -19.17
CA ALA A 18 22.27 4.70 -18.14
C ALA A 18 22.69 5.64 -17.00
N THR A 19 23.05 6.89 -17.32
CA THR A 19 23.39 7.91 -16.31
C THR A 19 22.17 8.26 -15.45
N VAL A 20 21.00 8.47 -16.08
CA VAL A 20 19.75 8.77 -15.36
C VAL A 20 19.34 7.59 -14.46
N VAL A 21 19.42 6.36 -14.98
CA VAL A 21 19.15 5.13 -14.21
C VAL A 21 20.11 5.02 -13.01
N GLY A 22 21.40 5.28 -13.20
CA GLY A 22 22.39 5.30 -12.11
C GLY A 22 22.05 6.34 -11.03
N ILE A 23 21.69 7.57 -11.42
CA ILE A 23 21.30 8.63 -10.48
C ILE A 23 20.04 8.23 -9.70
N ALA A 24 19.04 7.67 -10.36
CA ALA A 24 17.80 7.22 -9.71
C ALA A 24 18.06 6.09 -8.70
N ASN A 25 18.86 5.09 -9.08
CA ASN A 25 19.24 4.00 -8.20
C ASN A 25 20.08 4.47 -7.00
N TYR A 26 21.03 5.40 -7.22
CA TYR A 26 21.78 6.01 -6.13
C TYR A 26 20.86 6.70 -5.12
N LYS A 27 19.95 7.55 -5.60
CA LYS A 27 19.00 8.27 -4.73
C LYS A 27 18.10 7.30 -3.97
N GLY A 28 17.52 6.32 -4.65
CA GLY A 28 16.64 5.33 -4.03
C GLY A 28 17.34 4.50 -2.95
N LEU A 29 18.55 4.04 -3.26
CA LEU A 29 19.37 3.27 -2.34
C LEU A 29 19.86 4.13 -1.17
N SER A 30 20.30 5.37 -1.42
CA SER A 30 20.72 6.28 -0.35
C SER A 30 19.61 6.63 0.65
N GLN A 31 18.34 6.54 0.25
CA GLN A 31 17.20 6.71 1.16
C GLN A 31 16.90 5.46 2.00
N LEU A 32 17.38 4.29 1.57
CA LEU A 32 17.19 3.02 2.29
C LEU A 32 18.26 2.82 3.35
N LEU A 33 19.51 3.17 3.03
CA LEU A 33 20.60 3.06 3.98
C LEU A 33 20.63 4.25 4.94
N GLN A 34 21.12 4.03 6.17
CA GLN A 34 21.27 5.08 7.17
C GLN A 34 22.24 6.16 6.72
N ASP A 35 22.16 7.33 7.36
CA ASP A 35 22.90 8.56 7.02
C ASP A 35 24.40 8.51 7.38
N ASP A 36 25.04 7.36 7.20
CA ASP A 36 26.48 7.18 7.40
C ASP A 36 27.25 7.27 6.06
N TRP A 37 28.47 7.81 6.10
CA TRP A 37 29.29 8.05 4.92
C TRP A 37 29.65 6.75 4.20
N SER A 38 29.88 5.68 4.96
CA SER A 38 30.21 4.35 4.44
C SER A 38 29.10 3.77 3.55
N HIS A 39 27.85 4.00 3.97
CA HIS A 39 26.65 3.55 3.29
C HIS A 39 26.40 4.34 1.99
N LYS A 40 26.71 5.63 1.99
CA LYS A 40 26.64 6.48 0.78
C LYS A 40 27.67 6.03 -0.26
N VAL A 41 28.89 5.68 0.15
CA VAL A 41 29.91 5.13 -0.77
C VAL A 41 29.44 3.81 -1.38
N TYR A 42 28.87 2.91 -0.56
CA TYR A 42 28.30 1.66 -1.06
C TYR A 42 27.17 1.90 -2.09
N ALA A 43 26.29 2.87 -1.82
CA ALA A 43 25.23 3.24 -2.75
C ALA A 43 25.77 3.77 -4.09
N VAL A 44 26.86 4.55 -4.07
CA VAL A 44 27.55 5.01 -5.30
C VAL A 44 28.10 3.82 -6.11
N ILE A 45 28.78 2.88 -5.45
CA ILE A 45 29.36 1.71 -6.14
C ILE A 45 28.28 0.89 -6.84
N ILE A 46 27.16 0.61 -6.15
CA ILE A 46 26.03 -0.11 -6.75
C ILE A 46 25.42 0.68 -7.90
N ALA A 47 25.20 1.98 -7.73
CA ALA A 47 24.63 2.82 -8.78
C ALA A 47 25.48 2.83 -10.06
N ILE A 48 26.81 2.92 -9.92
CA ILE A 48 27.75 2.84 -11.05
C ILE A 48 27.69 1.44 -11.70
N ALA A 49 27.67 0.38 -10.88
CA ALA A 49 27.58 -0.98 -11.38
C ALA A 49 26.28 -1.22 -12.18
N VAL A 50 25.14 -0.77 -11.65
CA VAL A 50 23.84 -0.86 -12.33
C VAL A 50 23.84 -0.04 -13.62
N ALA A 51 24.35 1.19 -13.59
CA ALA A 51 24.45 2.03 -14.80
C ALA A 51 25.34 1.38 -15.88
N ALA A 52 26.51 0.86 -15.51
CA ALA A 52 27.43 0.18 -16.41
C ALA A 52 26.82 -1.10 -16.99
N MET A 53 26.14 -1.89 -16.16
CA MET A 53 25.43 -3.09 -16.59
C MET A 53 24.31 -2.77 -17.58
N THR A 54 23.48 -1.76 -17.28
CA THR A 54 22.41 -1.29 -18.17
C THR A 54 22.97 -0.82 -19.50
N PHE A 55 24.04 -0.01 -19.48
CA PHE A 55 24.70 0.44 -20.71
C PHE A 55 25.27 -0.74 -21.52
N ALA A 56 26.05 -1.62 -20.90
CA ALA A 56 26.70 -2.74 -21.58
C ALA A 56 25.67 -3.71 -22.19
N PHE A 57 24.60 -4.00 -21.46
CA PHE A 57 23.50 -4.84 -21.95
C PHE A 57 22.84 -4.24 -23.19
N TRP A 58 22.36 -2.99 -23.08
CA TRP A 58 21.65 -2.36 -24.20
C TRP A 58 22.57 -2.11 -25.39
N HIS A 59 23.80 -1.64 -25.16
CA HIS A 59 24.80 -1.50 -26.21
C HIS A 59 25.05 -2.82 -26.95
N GLY A 60 25.19 -3.93 -26.22
CA GLY A 60 25.29 -5.27 -26.79
C GLY A 60 24.06 -5.67 -27.60
N ALA A 61 22.86 -5.40 -27.09
CA ALA A 61 21.59 -5.68 -27.77
C ALA A 61 21.44 -4.91 -29.08
N PHE A 62 21.74 -3.61 -29.10
CA PHE A 62 21.69 -2.77 -30.31
C PHE A 62 22.73 -3.20 -31.36
N LYS A 63 23.89 -3.72 -30.93
CA LYS A 63 24.93 -4.20 -31.84
C LYS A 63 24.58 -5.56 -32.46
N THR A 64 23.95 -6.45 -31.70
CA THR A 64 23.78 -7.86 -32.10
C THR A 64 22.41 -8.17 -32.68
N ALA A 65 21.32 -7.66 -32.07
CA ALA A 65 19.96 -8.04 -32.44
C ALA A 65 19.58 -7.68 -33.90
N PRO A 66 19.96 -6.51 -34.46
CA PRO A 66 19.61 -6.15 -35.84
C PRO A 66 20.33 -7.01 -36.89
N LEU A 67 21.46 -7.62 -36.55
CA LEU A 67 22.30 -8.37 -37.49
C LEU A 67 21.84 -9.81 -37.70
N LEU A 68 20.95 -10.33 -36.86
CA LEU A 68 20.49 -11.72 -36.94
C LEU A 68 19.62 -11.94 -38.19
N GLU A 69 20.00 -12.93 -38.99
CA GLU A 69 19.30 -13.29 -40.24
C GLU A 69 18.27 -14.40 -40.04
N ARG A 70 18.61 -15.43 -39.26
CA ARG A 70 17.76 -16.61 -39.04
C ARG A 70 16.65 -16.32 -38.04
N PHE A 71 15.44 -16.78 -38.35
CA PHE A 71 14.27 -16.61 -37.49
C PHE A 71 14.46 -17.22 -36.09
N VAL A 72 15.06 -18.41 -36.01
CA VAL A 72 15.33 -19.09 -34.72
C VAL A 72 16.27 -18.27 -33.84
N ASP A 73 17.31 -17.68 -34.43
CA ASP A 73 18.28 -16.88 -33.68
C ASP A 73 17.70 -15.52 -33.25
N ARG A 74 16.82 -14.92 -34.07
CA ARG A 74 16.02 -13.75 -33.67
C ARG A 74 15.10 -14.06 -32.50
N LEU A 75 14.41 -15.20 -32.52
CA LEU A 75 13.53 -15.61 -31.42
C LEU A 75 14.33 -15.82 -30.13
N ARG A 76 15.49 -16.48 -30.20
CA ARG A 76 16.40 -16.64 -29.06
C ARG A 76 16.87 -15.30 -28.50
N ALA A 77 17.24 -14.36 -29.37
CA ALA A 77 17.65 -13.02 -28.96
C ALA A 77 16.52 -12.28 -28.23
N TRP A 78 15.29 -12.32 -28.75
CA TRP A 78 14.13 -11.72 -28.07
C TRP A 78 13.83 -12.35 -26.71
N VAL A 79 13.97 -13.67 -26.57
CA VAL A 79 13.79 -14.36 -25.28
C VAL A 79 14.86 -13.94 -24.28
N ILE A 80 16.13 -13.85 -24.70
CA ILE A 80 17.23 -13.38 -23.84
C ILE A 80 17.02 -11.92 -23.44
N THR A 81 16.64 -11.06 -24.39
CA THR A 81 16.33 -9.65 -24.13
C THR A 81 15.16 -9.51 -23.16
N PHE A 82 14.11 -10.30 -23.32
CA PHE A 82 12.98 -10.31 -22.40
C PHE A 82 13.38 -10.75 -20.98
N LEU A 83 14.17 -11.82 -20.85
CA LEU A 83 14.67 -12.28 -19.56
C LEU A 83 15.57 -11.22 -18.89
N ALA A 84 16.41 -10.55 -19.67
CA ALA A 84 17.23 -9.45 -19.18
C ALA A 84 16.39 -8.22 -18.78
N CYS A 85 15.30 -7.91 -19.49
CA CYS A 85 14.36 -6.87 -19.07
C CYS A 85 13.72 -7.21 -17.72
N LEU A 86 13.28 -8.46 -17.52
CA LEU A 86 12.75 -8.91 -16.23
C LEU A 86 13.79 -8.78 -15.11
N PHE A 87 15.05 -9.13 -15.39
CA PHE A 87 16.14 -8.98 -14.44
C PHE A 87 16.40 -7.51 -14.08
N LEU A 88 16.42 -6.62 -15.08
CA LEU A 88 16.58 -5.18 -14.86
C LEU A 88 15.43 -4.60 -14.02
N ILE A 89 14.18 -4.95 -14.34
CA ILE A 89 13.01 -4.52 -13.57
C ILE A 89 13.11 -4.99 -12.12
N ALA A 90 13.49 -6.25 -11.89
CA ALA A 90 13.56 -6.82 -10.54
C ALA A 90 14.58 -6.10 -9.65
N PHE A 91 15.72 -5.67 -10.19
CA PHE A 91 16.76 -4.98 -9.44
C PHE A 91 16.58 -3.45 -9.40
N SER A 92 16.36 -2.82 -10.56
CA SER A 92 16.41 -1.35 -10.72
C SER A 92 15.08 -0.68 -10.40
N ALA A 93 13.95 -1.27 -10.80
CA ALA A 93 12.67 -0.57 -10.75
C ALA A 93 12.28 -0.21 -9.32
N TYR A 94 12.52 -1.10 -8.35
CA TYR A 94 12.22 -0.84 -6.94
C TYR A 94 12.96 0.37 -6.39
N TRP A 95 14.28 0.45 -6.56
CA TRP A 95 15.08 1.58 -6.08
C TRP A 95 14.76 2.87 -6.83
N SER A 96 14.53 2.77 -8.14
CA SER A 96 14.11 3.92 -8.96
C SER A 96 12.76 4.48 -8.50
N VAL A 97 11.80 3.62 -8.13
CA VAL A 97 10.51 4.05 -7.57
C VAL A 97 10.68 4.77 -6.23
N ILE A 98 11.53 4.26 -5.34
CA ILE A 98 11.82 4.94 -4.07
C ILE A 98 12.35 6.35 -4.33
N SER A 99 13.28 6.49 -5.29
CA SER A 99 13.81 7.81 -5.65
C SER A 99 12.75 8.77 -6.18
N LEU A 100 11.81 8.28 -6.98
CA LEU A 100 10.86 9.13 -7.71
C LEU A 100 9.60 9.43 -6.89
N GLY A 101 9.11 8.45 -6.12
CA GLY A 101 7.81 8.51 -5.45
C GLY A 101 7.85 8.22 -3.95
N GLY A 102 9.01 7.92 -3.36
CA GLY A 102 9.11 7.51 -1.96
C GLY A 102 8.55 8.53 -0.97
N GLN A 103 8.89 9.82 -1.15
CA GLN A 103 8.37 10.92 -0.33
C GLN A 103 6.85 11.09 -0.47
N GLU A 104 6.30 10.86 -1.67
CA GLU A 104 4.87 10.97 -1.91
C GLU A 104 4.10 9.80 -1.29
N ALA A 105 4.67 8.59 -1.35
CA ALA A 105 4.11 7.42 -0.68
C ALA A 105 4.02 7.60 0.84
N VAL A 106 5.02 8.24 1.45
CA VAL A 106 5.02 8.60 2.89
C VAL A 106 3.92 9.63 3.17
N ARG A 107 3.83 10.70 2.36
CA ARG A 107 2.78 11.73 2.51
C ARG A 107 1.38 11.15 2.41
N TYR A 108 1.15 10.25 1.45
CA TYR A 108 -0.13 9.55 1.32
C TYR A 108 -0.45 8.72 2.56
N GLY A 109 0.53 7.99 3.09
CA GLY A 109 0.38 7.24 4.35
C GLY A 109 -0.01 8.15 5.52
N TYR A 110 0.62 9.33 5.63
CA TYR A 110 0.30 10.32 6.66
C TYR A 110 -1.12 10.86 6.51
N ALA A 111 -1.54 11.20 5.30
CA ALA A 111 -2.90 11.67 5.02
C ALA A 111 -3.96 10.59 5.34
N ASN A 112 -3.70 9.33 5.00
CA ASN A 112 -4.60 8.23 5.29
C ASN A 112 -4.78 8.00 6.81
N VAL A 113 -3.71 8.23 7.58
CA VAL A 113 -3.78 8.13 9.05
C VAL A 113 -4.59 9.25 9.67
N VAL A 114 -4.52 10.47 9.14
CA VAL A 114 -5.42 11.57 9.55
C VAL A 114 -6.87 11.19 9.29
N ALA A 115 -7.20 10.68 8.10
CA ALA A 115 -8.56 10.23 7.78
C ALA A 115 -9.04 9.08 8.67
N THR A 116 -8.15 8.14 8.98
CA THR A 116 -8.44 7.03 9.91
C THR A 116 -8.70 7.55 11.32
N GLY A 117 -7.91 8.54 11.78
CA GLY A 117 -8.11 9.21 13.06
C GLY A 117 -9.42 9.99 13.15
N GLU A 118 -9.82 10.68 12.09
CA GLU A 118 -11.12 11.36 11.98
C GLU A 118 -12.26 10.37 12.17
N LYS A 119 -12.21 9.26 11.44
CA LYS A 119 -13.21 8.20 11.55
C LYS A 119 -13.24 7.60 12.96
N ALA A 120 -12.08 7.31 13.55
CA ALA A 120 -11.99 6.73 14.88
C ALA A 120 -12.54 7.67 15.97
N LEU A 121 -12.32 8.98 15.84
CA LEU A 121 -12.88 10.00 16.74
C LEU A 121 -14.39 10.12 16.59
N ALA A 122 -14.90 10.13 15.35
CA ALA A 122 -16.34 10.16 15.07
C ALA A 122 -17.05 8.90 15.60
N GLU A 123 -16.46 7.72 15.43
CA GLU A 123 -16.98 6.48 16.00
C GLU A 123 -16.98 6.51 17.53
N ALA A 124 -15.94 7.08 18.15
CA ALA A 124 -15.88 7.23 19.60
C ALA A 124 -16.96 8.19 20.13
N GLU A 125 -17.22 9.31 19.45
CA GLU A 125 -18.32 10.21 19.78
C GLU A 125 -19.68 9.53 19.63
N ALA A 126 -19.93 8.86 18.51
CA ALA A 126 -21.18 8.15 18.22
C ALA A 126 -21.47 7.04 19.24
N SER A 127 -20.46 6.31 19.71
CA SER A 127 -20.63 5.32 20.78
C SER A 127 -21.13 5.93 22.11
N GLY A 128 -21.02 7.25 22.24
CA GLY A 128 -21.38 8.02 23.42
C GLY A 128 -22.62 8.88 23.30
N SER A 129 -23.21 9.06 22.10
CA SER A 129 -24.32 9.99 21.88
C SER A 129 -25.67 9.51 22.44
N ASP A 130 -25.80 8.22 22.76
CA ASP A 130 -27.04 7.61 23.28
C ASP A 130 -27.42 8.02 24.72
N GLN A 131 -26.83 9.08 25.26
CA GLN A 131 -27.04 9.54 26.64
C GLN A 131 -28.31 10.39 26.82
N GLU A 132 -28.86 10.96 25.75
CA GLU A 132 -30.03 11.86 25.81
C GLU A 132 -31.34 11.14 26.16
N GLY A 133 -31.52 9.90 25.67
CA GLY A 133 -32.70 9.07 25.99
C GLY A 133 -32.79 8.70 27.48
N PRO A 134 -31.72 8.15 28.08
CA PRO A 134 -31.66 7.88 29.52
C PRO A 134 -31.84 9.14 30.36
N ARG A 135 -31.24 10.28 29.99
CA ARG A 135 -31.42 11.55 30.69
C ARG A 135 -32.89 11.96 30.76
N THR A 136 -33.58 11.94 29.63
CA THR A 136 -35.00 12.30 29.54
C THR A 136 -35.86 11.37 30.40
N SER A 137 -35.53 10.07 30.40
CA SER A 137 -36.22 9.07 31.23
C SER A 137 -36.00 9.30 32.73
N LEU A 138 -34.79 9.71 33.14
CA LEU A 138 -34.46 10.04 34.53
C LEU A 138 -35.16 11.32 35.01
N VAL A 139 -35.20 12.37 34.17
CA VAL A 139 -35.93 13.61 34.48
C VAL A 139 -37.42 13.33 34.64
N GLY A 140 -38.00 12.50 33.77
CA GLY A 140 -39.39 12.05 33.90
C GLY A 140 -39.63 11.27 35.21
N LEU A 141 -38.75 10.34 35.56
CA LEU A 141 -38.83 9.59 36.82
C LEU A 141 -38.74 10.51 38.06
N GLU A 142 -37.81 11.48 38.05
CA GLU A 142 -37.65 12.46 39.13
C GLU A 142 -38.91 13.31 39.32
N GLY A 143 -39.48 13.81 38.20
CA GLY A 143 -40.71 14.59 38.20
C GLY A 143 -41.91 13.79 38.72
N ASP A 144 -42.09 12.54 38.26
CA ASP A 144 -43.16 11.64 38.71
C ASP A 144 -43.08 11.38 40.22
N VAL A 145 -41.88 11.11 40.75
CA VAL A 145 -41.66 10.84 42.18
C VAL A 145 -41.91 12.11 42.99
N ARG A 146 -41.42 13.27 42.56
CA ARG A 146 -41.60 14.54 43.30
C ARG A 146 -43.05 15.02 43.28
N ALA A 147 -43.76 14.87 42.16
CA ALA A 147 -45.18 15.19 42.07
C ALA A 147 -46.00 14.30 43.03
N THR A 148 -45.68 13.01 43.08
CA THR A 148 -46.33 12.05 43.98
C THR A 148 -46.01 12.34 45.45
N ALA A 149 -44.75 12.70 45.77
CA ALA A 149 -44.36 13.15 47.11
C ALA A 149 -45.16 14.40 47.55
N THR A 150 -45.28 15.39 46.66
CA THR A 150 -46.03 16.62 46.93
C THR A 150 -47.53 16.37 47.13
N CYS A 151 -48.10 15.47 46.33
CA CYS A 151 -49.51 15.03 46.48
C CYS A 151 -49.74 14.35 47.83
N GLU A 152 -48.82 13.48 48.24
CA GLU A 152 -48.88 12.78 49.52
C GLU A 152 -48.82 13.76 50.70
N VAL A 153 -47.90 14.72 50.67
CA VAL A 153 -47.78 15.73 51.73
C VAL A 153 -49.02 16.63 51.82
N ASN A 154 -49.55 17.08 50.68
CA ASN A 154 -50.63 18.06 50.65
C ASN A 154 -52.04 17.47 50.81
N ARG A 155 -52.25 16.24 50.31
CA ARG A 155 -53.59 15.64 50.17
C ARG A 155 -53.67 14.19 50.64
N GLY A 156 -52.54 13.54 50.97
CA GLY A 156 -52.53 12.13 51.34
C GLY A 156 -52.95 11.21 50.20
N CYS A 157 -52.52 11.49 48.97
CA CYS A 157 -52.99 10.80 47.77
C CYS A 157 -52.71 9.28 47.76
N LEU A 158 -51.68 8.81 48.49
CA LEU A 158 -51.33 7.39 48.59
C LEU A 158 -51.82 6.77 49.90
N THR A 159 -51.78 7.51 51.01
CA THR A 159 -52.08 6.94 52.33
C THR A 159 -53.43 7.35 52.92
N GLY A 160 -54.14 8.29 52.30
CA GLY A 160 -55.40 8.86 52.77
C GLY A 160 -55.25 9.89 53.89
N SER A 161 -54.01 10.18 54.32
CA SER A 161 -53.70 11.16 55.37
C SER A 161 -52.62 12.13 54.89
N ALA A 162 -52.88 13.43 54.91
CA ALA A 162 -51.89 14.45 54.56
C ALA A 162 -50.85 14.61 55.67
N GLY A 163 -49.57 14.77 55.30
CA GLY A 163 -48.51 15.05 56.26
C GLY A 163 -47.09 14.93 55.68
N PRO A 164 -46.12 15.69 56.22
CA PRO A 164 -44.73 15.69 55.73
C PRO A 164 -43.91 14.46 56.14
N LEU A 165 -44.40 13.67 57.11
CA LEU A 165 -43.68 12.54 57.69
C LEU A 165 -44.15 11.20 57.09
N GLY A 166 -43.23 10.26 56.85
CA GLY A 166 -43.53 8.89 56.42
C GLY A 166 -43.28 8.66 54.94
N VAL A 167 -44.33 8.40 54.16
CA VAL A 167 -44.20 8.04 52.74
C VAL A 167 -43.69 9.23 51.91
N GLY A 168 -44.17 10.44 52.20
CA GLY A 168 -43.71 11.67 51.54
C GLY A 168 -42.21 11.94 51.70
N SER A 169 -41.66 11.81 52.90
CA SER A 169 -40.22 11.98 53.15
C SER A 169 -39.36 10.94 52.43
N THR A 170 -39.85 9.70 52.32
CA THR A 170 -39.17 8.63 51.57
C THR A 170 -39.12 8.93 50.07
N LEU A 171 -40.25 9.37 49.51
CA LEU A 171 -40.32 9.77 48.10
C LEU A 171 -39.46 10.99 47.80
N HIS A 172 -39.32 11.93 48.74
CA HIS A 172 -38.36 13.03 48.62
C HIS A 172 -36.91 12.53 48.53
N ILE A 173 -36.50 11.61 49.40
CA ILE A 173 -35.15 11.00 49.35
C ILE A 173 -34.92 10.28 48.02
N VAL A 174 -35.92 9.55 47.51
CA VAL A 174 -35.84 8.89 46.19
C VAL A 174 -35.67 9.94 45.09
N ALA A 175 -36.49 11.00 45.07
CA ALA A 175 -36.40 12.06 44.09
C ALA A 175 -35.03 12.76 44.12
N ASP A 176 -34.49 13.03 45.30
CA ASP A 176 -33.19 13.67 45.47
C ASP A 176 -32.03 12.74 45.06
N THR A 177 -32.15 11.43 45.29
CA THR A 177 -31.19 10.43 44.81
C THR A 177 -31.18 10.37 43.27
N VAL A 178 -32.36 10.32 42.64
CA VAL A 178 -32.47 10.35 41.17
C VAL A 178 -31.91 11.67 40.62
N LYS A 179 -32.19 12.80 41.28
CA LYS A 179 -31.63 14.11 40.92
C LYS A 179 -30.10 14.12 40.97
N ALA A 180 -29.50 13.52 42.00
CA ALA A 180 -28.04 13.39 42.09
C ALA A 180 -27.46 12.57 40.91
N GLN A 181 -28.15 11.52 40.47
CA GLN A 181 -27.75 10.76 39.27
C GLN A 181 -27.87 11.56 37.98
N ILE A 182 -28.92 12.39 37.84
CA ILE A 182 -29.06 13.32 36.71
C ILE A 182 -27.89 14.31 36.68
N THR A 183 -27.52 14.89 37.83
CA THR A 183 -26.36 15.79 37.92
C THR A 183 -25.05 15.09 37.57
N ALA A 184 -24.84 13.85 38.05
CA ALA A 184 -23.66 13.05 37.70
C ALA A 184 -23.60 12.72 36.19
N LEU A 185 -24.75 12.40 35.59
CA LEU A 185 -24.87 12.19 34.15
C LEU A 185 -24.54 13.45 33.35
N ASP A 186 -25.10 14.61 33.75
CA ASP A 186 -24.85 15.89 33.10
C ASP A 186 -23.38 16.29 33.18
N ALA A 187 -22.73 16.07 34.33
CA ALA A 187 -21.30 16.29 34.50
C ALA A 187 -20.46 15.37 33.60
N ALA A 188 -20.83 14.09 33.47
CA ALA A 188 -20.15 13.15 32.58
C ALA A 188 -20.31 13.49 31.10
N VAL A 189 -21.50 13.94 30.68
CA VAL A 189 -21.75 14.43 29.32
C VAL A 189 -20.90 15.67 29.04
N ALA A 190 -20.83 16.60 29.99
CA ALA A 190 -19.98 17.79 29.86
C ALA A 190 -18.49 17.43 29.75
N ALA A 191 -17.99 16.54 30.62
CA ALA A 191 -16.61 16.05 30.57
C ALA A 191 -16.30 15.37 29.23
N ARG A 192 -17.22 14.55 28.72
CA ARG A 192 -17.07 13.88 27.41
C ARG A 192 -17.01 14.88 26.26
N ARG A 193 -17.84 15.93 26.28
CA ARG A 193 -17.79 17.01 25.28
C ARG A 193 -16.45 17.75 25.32
N ALA A 194 -15.89 17.97 26.50
CA ALA A 194 -14.58 18.59 26.65
C ALA A 194 -13.47 17.70 26.04
N VAL A 195 -13.47 16.40 26.36
CA VAL A 195 -12.52 15.43 25.76
C VAL A 195 -12.68 15.36 24.24
N HIS A 196 -13.91 15.42 23.73
CA HIS A 196 -14.14 15.42 22.29
C HIS A 196 -13.60 16.70 21.62
N ALA A 197 -13.77 17.87 22.24
CA ALA A 197 -13.18 19.11 21.78
C ALA A 197 -11.65 19.06 21.78
N GLU A 198 -11.05 18.44 22.81
CA GLU A 198 -9.60 18.17 22.85
C GLU A 198 -9.17 17.23 21.72
N GLY A 199 -9.91 16.15 21.47
CA GLY A 199 -9.68 15.24 20.35
C GLY A 199 -9.70 15.96 18.99
N LYS A 200 -10.63 16.89 18.78
CA LYS A 200 -10.66 17.76 17.59
C LYS A 200 -9.42 18.65 17.48
N ALA A 201 -8.94 19.19 18.61
CA ALA A 201 -7.71 19.98 18.63
C ALA A 201 -6.47 19.12 18.34
N CYS A 202 -6.37 17.89 18.88
CA CYS A 202 -5.33 16.92 18.52
C CYS A 202 -5.38 16.60 17.03
N LEU A 203 -6.58 16.44 16.47
CA LEU A 203 -6.76 16.15 15.06
C LEU A 203 -6.28 17.30 14.16
N GLU A 204 -6.54 18.54 14.55
CA GLU A 204 -5.99 19.70 13.84
C GLU A 204 -4.45 19.75 13.90
N LYS A 205 -3.84 19.32 15.02
CA LYS A 205 -2.38 19.13 15.09
C LYS A 205 -1.91 18.06 14.11
N THR A 206 -2.63 16.95 13.95
CA THR A 206 -2.28 15.94 12.93
C THR A 206 -2.41 16.48 11.51
N ARG A 207 -3.48 17.22 11.18
CA ARG A 207 -3.66 17.83 9.85
C ARG A 207 -2.55 18.82 9.53
N SER A 208 -2.20 19.69 10.47
CA SER A 208 -1.12 20.66 10.29
C SER A 208 0.26 19.99 10.15
N ALA A 209 0.48 18.84 10.77
CA ALA A 209 1.71 18.06 10.56
C ALA A 209 1.86 17.53 9.12
N VAL A 210 0.76 17.21 8.44
CA VAL A 210 0.76 16.71 7.05
C VAL A 210 0.69 17.84 6.01
N ALA A 211 0.49 19.09 6.45
CA ALA A 211 0.39 20.23 5.56
C ALA A 211 1.67 20.41 4.70
N PRO A 212 1.54 20.86 3.44
CA PRO A 212 2.69 21.11 2.56
C PRO A 212 3.70 22.11 3.14
N SER A 213 3.25 23.05 3.98
CA SER A 213 4.05 24.07 4.65
C SER A 213 4.97 23.53 5.74
N THR A 214 4.70 22.34 6.29
CA THR A 214 5.51 21.76 7.37
C THR A 214 6.81 21.18 6.79
N PRO A 215 8.00 21.49 7.38
CA PRO A 215 9.27 20.90 6.97
C PRO A 215 9.24 19.37 7.00
N ALA A 216 9.85 18.72 6.01
CA ALA A 216 9.70 17.27 5.79
C ALA A 216 10.23 16.42 6.96
N ASP A 217 11.31 16.87 7.59
CA ASP A 217 11.95 16.29 8.78
C ASP A 217 11.07 16.40 10.04
N GLU A 218 10.28 17.48 10.16
CA GLU A 218 9.40 17.70 11.30
C GLU A 218 8.05 16.97 11.20
N ARG A 219 7.63 16.53 10.00
CA ARG A 219 6.30 15.93 9.79
C ARG A 219 6.09 14.67 10.62
N GLY A 220 7.07 13.75 10.60
CA GLY A 220 6.99 12.48 11.31
C GLY A 220 6.81 12.66 12.82
N PRO A 221 7.72 13.38 13.50
CA PRO A 221 7.60 13.64 14.94
C PRO A 221 6.32 14.40 15.32
N ARG A 222 5.93 15.43 14.55
CA ARG A 222 4.70 16.19 14.82
C ARG A 222 3.44 15.33 14.64
N LEU A 223 3.42 14.49 13.61
CA LEU A 223 2.31 13.56 13.37
C LEU A 223 2.21 12.53 14.50
N ALA A 224 3.34 11.95 14.94
CA ALA A 224 3.36 11.02 16.06
C ALA A 224 2.79 11.64 17.33
N ALA A 225 3.24 12.85 17.70
CA ALA A 225 2.70 13.57 18.86
C ALA A 225 1.20 13.88 18.73
N GLY A 226 0.72 14.21 17.52
CA GLY A 226 -0.70 14.42 17.26
C GLY A 226 -1.52 13.12 17.36
N ILE A 227 -0.99 12.00 16.88
CA ILE A 227 -1.62 10.68 16.97
C ILE A 227 -1.69 10.22 18.42
N ASP A 228 -0.63 10.39 19.21
CA ASP A 228 -0.63 10.03 20.63
C ASP A 228 -1.67 10.83 21.42
N CYS A 229 -1.74 12.15 21.18
CA CYS A 229 -2.78 13.04 21.70
C CYS A 229 -4.19 12.54 21.32
N LEU A 230 -4.39 12.22 20.04
CA LEU A 230 -5.67 11.76 19.52
C LEU A 230 -6.08 10.40 20.11
N ASN A 231 -5.15 9.44 20.19
CA ASN A 231 -5.36 8.13 20.78
C ASN A 231 -5.72 8.23 22.27
N ALA A 232 -5.08 9.15 23.01
CA ALA A 232 -5.43 9.41 24.41
C ALA A 232 -6.87 9.95 24.54
N SER A 233 -7.28 10.91 23.71
CA SER A 233 -8.65 11.42 23.71
C SER A 233 -9.67 10.34 23.32
N ILE A 234 -9.37 9.51 22.30
CA ILE A 234 -10.26 8.41 21.89
C ILE A 234 -10.39 7.37 23.01
N ALA A 235 -9.28 7.00 23.65
CA ALA A 235 -9.29 6.09 24.79
C ALA A 235 -10.13 6.66 25.95
N ALA A 236 -9.99 7.95 26.26
CA ALA A 236 -10.78 8.63 27.28
C ALA A 236 -12.30 8.67 26.95
N LEU A 237 -12.67 8.91 25.69
CA LEU A 237 -14.07 8.86 25.24
C LEU A 237 -14.68 7.47 25.41
N ARG A 238 -13.89 6.41 25.15
CA ARG A 238 -14.34 5.01 25.26
C ARG A 238 -14.32 4.49 26.70
N GLY A 239 -13.43 4.98 27.56
CA GLY A 239 -13.25 4.53 28.95
C GLY A 239 -14.32 4.96 29.96
N GLY A 240 -15.33 5.72 29.54
CA GLY A 240 -16.34 6.28 30.45
C GLY A 240 -17.40 5.28 30.93
N GLY A 241 -17.10 4.55 32.02
CA GLY A 241 -18.01 3.63 32.73
C GLY A 241 -19.22 4.27 33.43
N VAL A 242 -19.55 5.53 33.15
CA VAL A 242 -20.62 6.28 33.82
C VAL A 242 -22.00 5.65 33.62
N ARG A 243 -22.25 5.04 32.45
CA ARG A 243 -23.52 4.32 32.22
C ARG A 243 -23.70 3.16 33.19
N GLN A 244 -22.63 2.42 33.45
CA GLN A 244 -22.65 1.28 34.35
C GLN A 244 -22.79 1.72 35.80
N SER A 245 -22.14 2.81 36.21
CA SER A 245 -22.30 3.36 37.57
C SER A 245 -23.72 3.88 37.80
N ILE A 246 -24.33 4.56 36.82
CA ILE A 246 -25.73 5.02 36.91
C ILE A 246 -26.69 3.84 36.92
N ALA A 247 -26.51 2.85 36.04
CA ALA A 247 -27.34 1.65 36.03
C ALA A 247 -27.27 0.90 37.37
N GLN A 248 -26.08 0.82 37.98
CA GLN A 248 -25.91 0.24 39.31
C GLN A 248 -26.58 1.09 40.40
N ALA A 249 -26.45 2.42 40.35
CA ALA A 249 -27.10 3.33 41.30
C ALA A 249 -28.64 3.28 41.21
N LEU A 250 -29.19 3.11 40.01
CA LEU A 250 -30.63 2.94 39.80
C LEU A 250 -31.15 1.63 40.40
N ARG A 251 -30.38 0.55 40.34
CA ARG A 251 -30.74 -0.71 40.99
C ARG A 251 -30.66 -0.62 42.51
N SER A 252 -29.72 0.16 43.05
CA SER A 252 -29.60 0.39 44.50
C SER A 252 -30.68 1.31 45.08
N LEU A 253 -31.50 2.00 44.26
CA LEU A 253 -32.69 2.74 44.74
C LEU A 253 -33.67 1.85 45.53
N THR A 254 -33.52 0.53 45.41
CA THR A 254 -34.42 -0.48 45.99
C THR A 254 -34.06 -0.87 47.42
N GLU A 255 -32.92 -0.42 47.94
CA GLU A 255 -32.49 -0.67 49.33
C GLU A 255 -32.92 0.43 50.31
N ILE A 256 -33.71 1.41 49.85
CA ILE A 256 -34.20 2.50 50.70
C ILE A 256 -35.18 1.92 51.73
N ALA A 257 -34.72 1.84 52.99
CA ALA A 257 -35.52 1.37 54.10
C ALA A 257 -36.75 2.28 54.33
N LEU A 258 -37.91 1.65 54.55
CA LEU A 258 -39.11 2.41 54.92
C LEU A 258 -38.90 3.06 56.31
N PRO A 259 -39.23 4.35 56.48
CA PRO A 259 -39.01 5.04 57.74
C PRO A 259 -39.92 4.53 58.85
N VAL A 260 -39.40 4.55 60.09
CA VAL A 260 -40.07 4.11 61.32
C VAL A 260 -41.35 4.89 61.63
N THR A 261 -41.60 5.99 60.92
CA THR A 261 -42.79 6.85 61.05
C THR A 261 -44.05 6.29 60.39
N ILE A 262 -43.95 5.17 59.64
CA ILE A 262 -45.10 4.46 59.07
C ILE A 262 -45.77 3.62 60.16
N LYS A 263 -47.00 4.02 60.55
CA LYS A 263 -47.70 3.43 61.71
C LYS A 263 -48.84 2.48 61.32
N THR A 264 -49.32 2.54 60.09
CA THR A 264 -50.49 1.74 59.64
C THR A 264 -50.15 0.78 58.50
N GLN A 265 -50.85 -0.35 58.45
CA GLN A 265 -50.69 -1.35 57.38
C GLN A 265 -51.02 -0.79 56.00
N ARG A 266 -52.00 0.12 55.90
CA ARG A 266 -52.33 0.83 54.64
C ARG A 266 -51.17 1.72 54.16
N GLN A 267 -50.54 2.48 55.06
CA GLN A 267 -49.38 3.30 54.72
C GLN A 267 -48.19 2.44 54.25
N LYS A 268 -47.95 1.31 54.93
CA LYS A 268 -46.92 0.35 54.53
C LYS A 268 -47.18 -0.20 53.12
N GLN A 269 -48.40 -0.63 52.84
CA GLN A 269 -48.76 -1.21 51.54
C GLN A 269 -48.74 -0.17 50.40
N ALA A 270 -49.19 1.06 50.66
CA ALA A 270 -49.11 2.16 49.69
C ALA A 270 -47.66 2.53 49.36
N ALA A 271 -46.79 2.62 50.37
CA ALA A 271 -45.36 2.86 50.18
C ALA A 271 -44.68 1.73 49.40
N THR A 272 -44.97 0.47 49.74
CA THR A 272 -44.42 -0.70 49.03
C THR A 272 -44.86 -0.73 47.57
N ASN A 273 -46.13 -0.45 47.26
CA ASN A 273 -46.62 -0.44 45.88
C ASN A 273 -46.02 0.72 45.05
N ALA A 274 -45.92 1.92 45.64
CA ALA A 274 -45.28 3.05 44.99
C ALA A 274 -43.80 2.78 44.69
N LEU A 275 -43.04 2.30 45.69
CA LEU A 275 -41.64 1.95 45.54
C LEU A 275 -41.44 0.81 44.51
N ALA A 276 -42.32 -0.19 44.46
CA ALA A 276 -42.28 -1.27 43.47
C ALA A 276 -42.53 -0.77 42.03
N SER A 277 -43.43 0.20 41.86
CA SER A 277 -43.68 0.84 40.55
C SER A 277 -42.47 1.64 40.07
N TYR A 278 -41.87 2.45 40.96
CA TYR A 278 -40.65 3.20 40.63
C TYR A 278 -39.45 2.30 40.41
N LYS A 279 -39.33 1.18 41.14
CA LYS A 279 -38.33 0.15 40.90
C LYS A 279 -38.43 -0.40 39.49
N THR A 280 -39.62 -0.81 39.06
CA THR A 280 -39.85 -1.31 37.69
C THR A 280 -39.42 -0.28 36.64
N LYS A 281 -39.72 1.01 36.85
CA LYS A 281 -39.27 2.09 35.96
C LYS A 281 -37.75 2.27 35.98
N ALA A 282 -37.12 2.27 37.16
CA ALA A 282 -35.68 2.41 37.32
C ALA A 282 -34.91 1.22 36.70
N ASP A 283 -35.41 -0.01 36.88
CA ASP A 283 -34.85 -1.22 36.29
C ASP A 283 -34.97 -1.20 34.76
N ALA A 284 -36.07 -0.70 34.20
CA ALA A 284 -36.22 -0.52 32.76
C ALA A 284 -35.22 0.51 32.19
N ILE A 285 -34.95 1.58 32.92
CA ILE A 285 -33.93 2.58 32.54
C ILE A 285 -32.53 1.98 32.64
N ALA A 286 -32.23 1.25 33.72
CA ALA A 286 -30.95 0.57 33.91
C ALA A 286 -30.69 -0.48 32.82
N ALA A 287 -31.69 -1.26 32.43
CA ALA A 287 -31.58 -2.24 31.35
C ALA A 287 -31.27 -1.57 30.00
N ARG A 288 -31.89 -0.41 29.71
CA ARG A 288 -31.58 0.37 28.50
C ARG A 288 -30.16 0.92 28.50
N LEU A 289 -29.67 1.37 29.66
CA LEU A 289 -28.30 1.84 29.82
C LEU A 289 -27.26 0.73 29.57
N GLU A 290 -27.61 -0.53 29.85
CA GLU A 290 -26.74 -1.69 29.64
C GLU A 290 -26.81 -2.29 28.25
N GLN A 291 -27.99 -2.26 27.60
CA GLN A 291 -28.17 -2.76 26.23
C GLN A 291 -27.28 -2.04 25.21
N ALA A 292 -26.83 -0.82 25.52
CA ALA A 292 -25.88 -0.07 24.69
C ALA A 292 -24.46 -0.68 24.64
N GLY A 293 -24.19 -1.73 25.42
CA GLY A 293 -23.01 -2.60 25.33
C GLY A 293 -21.66 -1.94 25.67
N PRO A 294 -20.64 -2.73 26.05
CA PRO A 294 -19.27 -2.26 25.98
C PRO A 294 -18.94 -2.04 24.50
N GLY A 295 -18.51 -0.83 24.15
CA GLY A 295 -18.10 -0.51 22.77
C GLY A 295 -17.01 -1.47 22.29
N LYS A 296 -16.87 -1.62 20.96
CA LYS A 296 -15.78 -2.40 20.34
C LYS A 296 -14.43 -1.99 20.96
N ALA A 297 -13.57 -2.98 21.21
CA ALA A 297 -12.24 -2.77 21.76
C ALA A 297 -11.51 -1.62 21.03
N PHE A 298 -10.83 -0.77 21.80
CA PHE A 298 -10.06 0.33 21.24
C PHE A 298 -8.85 -0.22 20.50
N GLU A 299 -8.80 0.06 19.20
CA GLU A 299 -7.63 -0.17 18.36
C GLU A 299 -6.98 1.20 18.13
N PRO A 300 -5.76 1.44 18.65
CA PRO A 300 -5.06 2.70 18.47
C PRO A 300 -4.83 2.98 16.99
N VAL A 301 -4.94 4.25 16.60
CA VAL A 301 -4.54 4.68 15.27
C VAL A 301 -3.02 4.47 15.16
N PRO A 302 -2.53 3.61 14.25
CA PRO A 302 -1.12 3.30 14.18
C PRO A 302 -0.34 4.40 13.46
N MET A 303 0.91 4.61 13.89
CA MET A 303 1.85 5.41 13.13
C MET A 303 2.20 4.68 11.83
N PRO A 304 2.08 5.33 10.66
CA PRO A 304 2.48 4.72 9.40
C PRO A 304 4.01 4.63 9.32
N PRO A 305 4.56 3.69 8.53
CA PRO A 305 6.00 3.53 8.42
C PRO A 305 6.64 4.80 7.86
N ALA A 306 7.64 5.33 8.58
CA ALA A 306 8.38 6.53 8.17
C ALA A 306 9.35 6.26 7.01
N SER A 307 9.72 5.00 6.77
CA SER A 307 10.65 4.62 5.71
C SER A 307 9.95 4.68 4.34
N ALA A 308 10.55 5.43 3.41
CA ALA A 308 10.11 5.52 2.01
C ALA A 308 9.99 4.14 1.35
N ALA A 309 10.91 3.22 1.67
CA ALA A 309 10.95 1.88 1.11
C ALA A 309 9.71 1.04 1.47
N ILE A 310 9.28 1.12 2.72
CA ILE A 310 8.09 0.42 3.21
C ILE A 310 6.84 1.14 2.70
N ALA A 311 6.83 2.48 2.72
CA ALA A 311 5.70 3.28 2.25
C ALA A 311 5.39 3.03 0.76
N VAL A 312 6.40 2.86 -0.09
CA VAL A 312 6.23 2.54 -1.52
C VAL A 312 5.48 1.22 -1.73
N ILE A 313 5.76 0.22 -0.89
CA ILE A 313 5.09 -1.09 -0.97
C ILE A 313 3.67 -0.99 -0.41
N ALA A 314 3.51 -0.38 0.77
CA ALA A 314 2.21 -0.24 1.42
C ALA A 314 1.23 0.60 0.60
N ASN A 315 1.72 1.68 -0.03
CA ASN A 315 0.92 2.67 -0.73
C ASN A 315 1.17 2.65 -2.26
N TRP A 316 1.51 1.49 -2.84
CA TRP A 316 1.90 1.39 -4.26
C TRP A 316 0.85 1.96 -5.23
N GLN A 317 -0.43 1.86 -4.88
CA GLN A 317 -1.55 2.38 -5.69
C GLN A 317 -1.54 3.91 -5.81
N ALA A 318 -1.05 4.62 -4.80
CA ALA A 318 -0.98 6.08 -4.79
C ALA A 318 0.16 6.62 -5.67
N ILE A 319 1.13 5.78 -6.02
CA ILE A 319 2.37 6.16 -6.73
C ILE A 319 2.52 5.45 -8.08
N ILE A 320 1.41 5.08 -8.71
CA ILE A 320 1.40 4.48 -10.07
C ILE A 320 2.23 5.32 -11.07
N PRO A 321 2.18 6.67 -11.09
CA PRO A 321 3.01 7.46 -12.00
C PRO A 321 4.52 7.26 -11.77
N ALA A 322 4.95 7.07 -10.52
CA ALA A 322 6.36 6.82 -10.20
C ALA A 322 6.79 5.42 -10.68
N TRP A 323 5.93 4.40 -10.47
CA TRP A 323 6.14 3.04 -11.02
C TRP A 323 6.24 3.06 -12.55
N ALA A 324 5.31 3.73 -13.22
CA ALA A 324 5.31 3.85 -14.66
C ALA A 324 6.59 4.53 -15.17
N THR A 325 7.03 5.60 -14.50
CA THR A 325 8.26 6.32 -14.86
C THR A 325 9.52 5.47 -14.64
N ALA A 326 9.62 4.75 -13.53
CA ALA A 326 10.75 3.86 -13.25
C ALA A 326 10.84 2.72 -14.28
N LEU A 327 9.70 2.07 -14.58
CA LEU A 327 9.64 1.03 -15.60
C LEU A 327 9.94 1.59 -17.00
N ALA A 328 9.45 2.80 -17.32
CA ALA A 328 9.73 3.45 -18.59
C ALA A 328 11.23 3.78 -18.75
N LEU A 329 11.93 4.15 -17.67
CA LEU A 329 13.37 4.38 -17.70
C LEU A 329 14.15 3.09 -18.02
N ASP A 330 13.80 1.98 -17.38
CA ASP A 330 14.45 0.69 -17.60
C ASP A 330 14.14 0.11 -19.00
N LEU A 331 12.92 0.33 -19.51
CA LEU A 331 12.41 -0.26 -20.76
C LEU A 331 12.49 0.67 -21.98
N ALA A 332 12.81 1.95 -21.84
CA ALA A 332 12.92 2.88 -22.97
C ALA A 332 13.86 2.37 -24.09
N PRO A 333 15.03 1.77 -23.78
CA PRO A 333 15.89 1.22 -24.83
C PRO A 333 15.25 0.05 -25.59
N LEU A 334 14.32 -0.71 -24.98
CA LEU A 334 13.59 -1.79 -25.65
C LEU A 334 12.72 -1.26 -26.79
N LEU A 335 12.02 -0.14 -26.55
CA LEU A 335 11.18 0.51 -27.56
C LEU A 335 12.02 1.01 -28.73
N LEU A 336 13.17 1.62 -28.44
CA LEU A 336 14.13 2.07 -29.45
C LEU A 336 14.71 0.88 -30.24
N LEU A 337 15.00 -0.23 -29.58
CA LEU A 337 15.51 -1.45 -30.21
C LEU A 337 14.44 -2.08 -31.12
N ALA A 338 13.20 -2.19 -30.65
CA ALA A 338 12.07 -2.69 -31.43
C ALA A 338 11.84 -1.84 -32.69
N TYR A 339 11.90 -0.51 -32.54
CA TYR A 339 11.80 0.42 -33.66
C TYR A 339 12.96 0.26 -34.67
N ALA A 340 14.20 0.17 -34.18
CA ALA A 340 15.36 -0.04 -35.04
C ALA A 340 15.30 -1.39 -35.78
N ALA A 341 14.85 -2.45 -35.10
CA ALA A 341 14.65 -3.77 -35.69
C ALA A 341 13.55 -3.75 -36.77
N ALA A 342 12.44 -3.04 -36.54
CA ALA A 342 11.35 -2.88 -37.50
C ALA A 342 11.79 -2.16 -38.78
N ILE A 343 12.55 -1.05 -38.66
CA ILE A 343 13.11 -0.34 -39.83
C ILE A 343 14.11 -1.21 -40.59
N THR A 344 14.95 -1.95 -39.86
CA THR A 344 15.94 -2.82 -40.52
C THR A 344 15.25 -3.96 -41.25
N ALA A 345 14.17 -4.50 -40.70
CA ALA A 345 13.36 -5.53 -41.36
C ALA A 345 12.63 -5.01 -42.61
N SER A 346 12.06 -3.80 -42.57
CA SER A 346 11.36 -3.23 -43.73
C SER A 346 12.31 -2.93 -44.90
N ARG A 347 13.55 -2.52 -44.63
CA ARG A 347 14.58 -2.30 -45.67
C ARG A 347 15.06 -3.57 -46.37
N ARG A 348 14.98 -4.74 -45.71
CA ARG A 348 15.36 -6.02 -46.33
C ARG A 348 14.30 -6.57 -47.30
N GLY A 349 13.10 -5.97 -47.34
CA GLY A 349 12.01 -6.38 -48.23
C GLY A 349 11.93 -5.64 -49.56
N THR A 350 12.79 -4.64 -49.80
CA THR A 350 12.79 -3.83 -51.04
C THR A 350 13.93 -4.24 -51.98
N PRO A 351 13.67 -4.54 -53.28
CA PRO A 351 14.68 -5.02 -54.23
C PRO A 351 15.86 -4.06 -54.44
N GLU A 352 15.68 -2.77 -54.15
CA GLU A 352 16.74 -1.74 -54.20
C GLU A 352 17.77 -1.86 -53.06
N GLY A 353 17.44 -2.52 -51.95
CA GLY A 353 18.32 -2.69 -50.79
C GLY A 353 19.43 -3.73 -51.01
N ASP A 354 19.16 -4.76 -51.81
CA ASP A 354 20.15 -5.78 -52.21
C ASP A 354 21.18 -5.19 -53.19
N LEU A 355 20.76 -4.32 -54.11
CA LEU A 355 21.65 -3.71 -55.10
C LEU A 355 22.67 -2.72 -54.50
N LEU A 356 22.35 -2.11 -53.34
CA LEU A 356 23.23 -1.13 -52.66
C LEU A 356 24.11 -1.74 -51.56
N THR A 357 23.93 -3.01 -51.22
CA THR A 357 24.73 -3.72 -50.20
C THR A 357 25.78 -4.65 -50.78
N ILE A 358 25.71 -4.95 -52.09
CA ILE A 358 26.78 -5.61 -52.81
C ILE A 358 28.02 -4.70 -52.77
N THR A 359 29.04 -5.14 -52.06
CA THR A 359 30.30 -4.40 -52.03
C THR A 359 31.02 -4.56 -53.37
N VAL A 360 31.90 -3.61 -53.72
CA VAL A 360 32.75 -3.74 -54.92
C VAL A 360 33.54 -5.06 -54.89
N GLY A 361 33.89 -5.56 -53.69
CA GLY A 361 34.53 -6.87 -53.52
C GLY A 361 33.64 -8.05 -53.88
N ASP A 362 32.33 -7.97 -53.60
CA ASP A 362 31.35 -8.99 -53.97
C ASP A 362 31.10 -8.98 -55.49
N LEU A 363 31.07 -7.80 -56.13
CA LEU A 363 31.02 -7.70 -57.59
C LEU A 363 32.28 -8.26 -58.25
N LEU A 364 33.46 -7.92 -57.70
CA LEU A 364 34.74 -8.42 -58.23
C LEU A 364 34.89 -9.93 -58.05
N SER A 365 34.43 -10.48 -56.92
CA SER A 365 34.46 -11.92 -56.69
C SER A 365 33.42 -12.66 -57.54
N ALA A 366 32.24 -12.09 -57.76
CA ALA A 366 31.26 -12.61 -58.71
C ALA A 366 31.79 -12.56 -60.16
N GLN A 367 32.48 -11.48 -60.54
CA GLN A 367 33.11 -11.34 -61.85
C GLN A 367 34.26 -12.33 -62.04
N GLN A 368 35.13 -12.50 -61.05
CA GLN A 368 36.18 -13.53 -61.09
C GLN A 368 35.62 -14.96 -61.14
N ALA A 369 34.46 -15.21 -60.52
CA ALA A 369 33.77 -16.49 -60.62
C ALA A 369 33.20 -16.70 -62.04
N SER A 370 32.67 -15.65 -62.67
CA SER A 370 32.19 -15.69 -64.06
C SER A 370 33.33 -15.95 -65.05
N ASP A 371 34.44 -15.22 -64.94
CA ASP A 371 35.61 -15.38 -65.81
C ASP A 371 36.21 -16.80 -65.73
N ARG A 372 36.16 -17.42 -64.54
CA ARG A 372 36.60 -18.83 -64.35
C ARG A 372 35.67 -19.84 -65.02
N LEU A 373 34.38 -19.54 -65.11
CA LEU A 373 33.42 -20.37 -65.81
C LEU A 373 33.57 -20.22 -67.33
N GLU A 374 33.73 -18.99 -67.81
CA GLU A 374 33.97 -18.70 -69.23
C GLU A 374 35.31 -19.26 -69.73
N GLY A 375 36.37 -19.19 -68.92
CA GLY A 375 37.67 -19.79 -69.22
C GLY A 375 37.69 -21.33 -69.24
N ARG A 376 36.67 -21.99 -68.65
CA ARG A 376 36.52 -23.46 -68.68
C ARG A 376 35.78 -23.97 -69.91
N THR A 377 35.21 -23.08 -70.72
CA THR A 377 34.40 -23.41 -71.90
C THR A 377 35.17 -23.46 -73.23
N ALA A 378 36.50 -23.40 -73.22
CA ALA A 378 37.31 -23.64 -74.43
C ALA A 378 37.33 -25.14 -74.80
N PRO A 379 37.08 -25.53 -76.06
CA PRO A 379 36.80 -26.91 -76.44
C PRO A 379 38.04 -27.81 -76.33
N ARG A 380 37.90 -28.91 -75.57
CA ARG A 380 38.92 -29.95 -75.44
C ARG A 380 38.83 -30.89 -76.65
N THR A 381 39.64 -30.63 -77.67
CA THR A 381 39.81 -31.53 -78.82
C THR A 381 40.41 -32.85 -78.36
N ILE A 382 39.60 -33.91 -78.32
CA ILE A 382 40.05 -35.27 -78.04
C ILE A 382 40.61 -35.85 -79.35
N ALA A 383 41.93 -35.99 -79.43
CA ALA A 383 42.61 -36.80 -80.43
C ALA A 383 43.42 -37.87 -79.70
N LEU A 384 43.00 -39.13 -79.77
CA LEU A 384 43.81 -40.28 -79.35
C LEU A 384 43.98 -41.22 -80.54
N HIS A 385 45.18 -41.11 -81.13
CA HIS A 385 45.67 -41.92 -82.23
C HIS A 385 46.40 -43.16 -81.67
N ARG A 386 45.82 -44.32 -81.97
CA ARG A 386 46.41 -45.65 -82.27
C ARG A 386 47.94 -45.83 -82.08
N ILE A 387 48.33 -46.78 -81.22
CA ILE A 387 49.54 -47.62 -81.40
C ILE A 387 49.16 -49.08 -81.09
N GLY A 388 49.54 -49.99 -81.97
CA GLY A 388 49.45 -51.44 -81.78
C GLY A 388 50.76 -52.13 -82.18
N ALA A 389 50.80 -53.45 -81.90
CA ALA A 389 51.86 -54.46 -82.06
C ALA A 389 52.66 -54.72 -80.76
N GLY A 390 52.89 -55.95 -80.28
CA GLY A 390 52.53 -57.29 -80.73
C GLY A 390 53.33 -58.34 -79.93
N ASN A 391 52.63 -59.38 -79.43
CA ASN A 391 53.03 -60.72 -78.95
C ASN A 391 54.52 -61.12 -78.76
N THR A 392 54.86 -61.78 -77.64
CA THR A 392 54.94 -63.26 -77.46
C THR A 392 55.68 -63.67 -76.17
N PHE A 393 55.37 -64.88 -75.68
CA PHE A 393 56.13 -65.76 -74.77
C PHE A 393 55.93 -65.63 -73.23
N GLY A 394 55.18 -66.60 -72.66
CA GLY A 394 55.38 -67.10 -71.29
C GLY A 394 56.18 -68.43 -71.33
N PRO A 395 56.14 -69.31 -70.31
CA PRO A 395 55.70 -69.18 -68.92
C PRO A 395 56.73 -69.76 -67.90
N ARG A 396 56.55 -69.54 -66.58
CA ARG A 396 56.69 -70.56 -65.50
C ARG A 396 56.60 -69.96 -64.10
N GLU A 397 55.81 -70.67 -63.26
CA GLU A 397 56.03 -71.10 -61.85
C GLU A 397 56.71 -70.10 -60.88
N ASP A 398 56.34 -69.91 -59.63
CA ASP A 398 55.52 -70.60 -58.65
C ASP A 398 55.29 -69.54 -57.54
N GLY A 399 54.12 -69.40 -56.94
CA GLY A 399 53.98 -69.89 -55.58
C GLY A 399 53.96 -68.77 -54.52
N THR A 400 53.10 -68.99 -53.52
CA THR A 400 53.00 -68.32 -52.22
C THR A 400 52.31 -66.94 -52.10
N VAL A 401 51.00 -67.09 -51.87
CA VAL A 401 50.14 -66.34 -50.95
C VAL A 401 50.72 -66.24 -49.53
N MET A 402 50.64 -65.04 -48.92
CA MET A 402 50.30 -64.73 -47.50
C MET A 402 50.74 -63.28 -47.24
N ASP A 403 49.82 -62.32 -47.13
CA ASP A 403 48.95 -62.00 -45.99
C ASP A 403 49.62 -61.11 -44.91
N ARG A 404 48.87 -60.05 -44.58
CA ARG A 404 48.93 -59.08 -43.47
C ARG A 404 49.91 -57.91 -43.52
N GLY A 405 49.31 -56.72 -43.52
CA GLY A 405 49.93 -55.53 -42.99
C GLY A 405 49.07 -54.26 -43.03
N ARG A 406 47.93 -54.27 -42.32
CA ARG A 406 47.14 -53.11 -41.83
C ARG A 406 46.56 -52.09 -42.81
#